data_AF-A0A8S9W3P4-F1
#
_entry.id   AF-A0A8S9W3P4-F1
#
_cell.length_a   1.000
_cell.length_b   1.000
_cell.length_c   1.000
_cell.angle_alpha   90.00
_cell.angle_beta   90.00
_cell.angle_gamma   90.00
#
_symmetry.space_group_name_H-M   'P 1'
#
loop_
_entity.id
_entity.type
_entity.pdbx_description
1 polymer ?
#
loop_
_entity_poly.entity_id
_entity_poly.type
_entity_poly.pdbx_seq_one_letter_code
_entity_poly.pdbx_strand_id
1 'polypeptide(L)'
;MAKPIIIFVGSPNVGSYINVMAHSIKNYGVNRIVLVNLLCAPSGQQVDFEKFVNADLWKTISEIAYGRYNGEQFELSKDFRTYENLKKIYGNSHDLREVNYQFLSDGIKDLQSEYGSEAIVDLSAVPKRVAIDVLTGCLAVGLQKVTVFELKKTKRGLEALYHTLNESDYEHVVLPNWEPFLDNLESFAARRNRLKLWTVVGAITISLLLTILYQIGRIRFGEGSWYLVGTIVFFGFLGGILPILDAWGGIKVTSLFKYISEKLQESR
;
A
#
# COMPACT_ATOMS: atom_id res chain seq x y z
N MET A 1 18.53 -8.78 20.38
CA MET A 1 17.13 -8.33 20.20
C MET A 1 16.40 -9.35 19.33
N ALA A 2 15.11 -9.56 19.56
CA ALA A 2 14.27 -10.34 18.63
C ALA A 2 14.25 -9.65 17.27
N LYS A 3 14.19 -10.42 16.18
CA LYS A 3 14.11 -9.90 14.81
C LYS A 3 12.69 -10.15 14.30
N PRO A 4 11.82 -9.13 14.35
CA PRO A 4 10.43 -9.29 14.00
C PRO A 4 10.22 -9.23 12.49
N ILE A 5 9.22 -9.98 12.02
CA ILE A 5 8.57 -9.74 10.74
C ILE A 5 7.17 -9.18 10.98
N ILE A 6 6.84 -8.09 10.31
CA ILE A 6 5.53 -7.45 10.31
C ILE A 6 4.85 -7.83 9.00
N ILE A 7 3.71 -8.50 9.07
CA ILE A 7 3.00 -9.01 7.90
C ILE A 7 1.61 -8.39 7.88
N PHE A 8 1.33 -7.66 6.82
CA PHE A 8 0.01 -7.05 6.60
C PHE A 8 -0.95 -8.07 5.99
N VAL A 9 -2.07 -8.31 6.67
CA VAL A 9 -3.07 -9.30 6.26
C VAL A 9 -4.10 -8.64 5.36
N GLY A 10 -4.09 -9.01 4.07
CA GLY A 10 -4.96 -8.42 3.04
C GLY A 10 -5.70 -9.44 2.16
N SER A 11 -5.46 -10.73 2.37
CA SER A 11 -6.03 -11.83 1.58
C SER A 11 -6.37 -13.04 2.47
N PRO A 12 -7.42 -13.82 2.18
CA PRO A 12 -7.69 -15.07 2.88
C PRO A 12 -6.77 -16.23 2.45
N ASN A 13 -5.80 -16.00 1.55
CA ASN A 13 -4.92 -17.05 1.06
C ASN A 13 -3.78 -17.37 2.04
N VAL A 14 -4.01 -18.36 2.90
CA VAL A 14 -3.08 -18.85 3.94
C VAL A 14 -1.68 -19.17 3.40
N GLY A 15 -1.57 -19.77 2.21
CA GLY A 15 -0.30 -20.24 1.66
C GLY A 15 0.72 -19.12 1.44
N SER A 16 0.25 -17.92 1.08
CA SER A 16 1.12 -16.75 0.89
C SER A 16 1.87 -16.38 2.17
N TYR A 17 1.15 -16.30 3.29
CA TYR A 17 1.72 -15.99 4.60
C TYR A 17 2.70 -17.06 5.07
N ILE A 18 2.36 -18.34 4.87
CA ILE A 18 3.22 -19.46 5.28
C ILE A 18 4.56 -19.41 4.55
N ASN A 19 4.55 -19.10 3.26
CA ASN A 19 5.78 -18.97 2.48
C ASN A 19 6.66 -17.83 2.97
N VAL A 20 6.06 -16.65 3.18
CA VAL A 20 6.74 -15.47 3.72
C VAL A 20 7.37 -15.77 5.08
N MET A 21 6.60 -16.35 5.99
CA MET A 21 7.07 -16.66 7.35
C MET A 21 8.17 -17.71 7.33
N ALA A 22 7.99 -18.80 6.58
CA ALA A 22 8.98 -19.88 6.49
C ALA A 22 10.30 -19.39 5.85
N HIS A 23 10.21 -18.65 4.76
CA HIS A 23 11.37 -18.02 4.11
C HIS A 23 12.11 -17.11 5.10
N SER A 24 11.37 -16.28 5.83
CA SER A 24 11.96 -15.28 6.72
C SER A 24 12.60 -15.86 7.97
N ILE A 25 12.02 -16.93 8.52
CA ILE A 25 12.64 -17.70 9.61
C ILE A 25 13.93 -18.34 9.14
N LYS A 26 13.92 -18.99 7.97
CA LYS A 26 15.09 -19.69 7.43
C LYS A 26 16.24 -18.73 7.07
N ASN A 27 15.94 -17.64 6.37
CA ASN A 27 16.97 -16.81 5.74
C ASN A 27 17.31 -15.55 6.53
N TYR A 28 16.39 -15.04 7.33
CA TYR A 28 16.60 -13.80 8.10
C TYR A 28 16.71 -14.03 9.60
N GLY A 29 16.50 -15.25 10.11
CA GLY A 29 16.55 -15.54 11.54
C GLY A 29 15.42 -14.86 12.32
N VAL A 30 14.26 -14.68 11.68
CA VAL A 30 13.07 -14.14 12.33
C VAL A 30 12.65 -15.05 13.48
N ASN A 31 12.34 -14.44 14.62
CA ASN A 31 11.90 -15.15 15.82
C ASN A 31 10.67 -14.52 16.49
N ARG A 32 10.04 -13.53 15.85
CA ARG A 32 8.78 -12.90 16.27
C ARG A 32 7.96 -12.54 15.03
N ILE A 33 6.66 -12.80 15.06
CA ILE A 33 5.74 -12.57 13.93
C ILE A 33 4.66 -11.58 14.36
N VAL A 34 4.50 -10.49 13.63
CA VAL A 34 3.48 -9.48 13.92
C VAL A 34 2.50 -9.49 12.75
N LEU A 35 1.25 -9.82 13.02
CA LEU A 35 0.18 -9.83 12.02
C LEU A 35 -0.63 -8.54 12.17
N VAL A 36 -0.73 -7.79 11.07
CA VAL A 36 -1.37 -6.47 11.07
C VAL A 36 -2.64 -6.50 10.23
N ASN A 37 -3.76 -6.18 10.87
CA ASN A 37 -5.03 -5.91 10.20
C ASN A 37 -5.07 -4.44 9.75
N LEU A 38 -5.38 -4.19 8.47
CA LEU A 38 -5.60 -2.83 7.96
C LEU A 38 -7.08 -2.49 7.95
N LEU A 39 -7.53 -1.78 8.97
CA LEU A 39 -8.91 -1.35 9.11
C LEU A 39 -9.24 -0.27 8.07
N CYS A 40 -10.46 -0.32 7.52
CA CYS A 40 -10.97 0.66 6.56
C CYS A 40 -10.13 0.81 5.28
N ALA A 41 -9.29 -0.16 4.95
CA ALA A 41 -8.57 -0.15 3.69
C ALA A 41 -9.56 -0.28 2.51
N PRO A 42 -9.26 0.33 1.35
CA PRO A 42 -10.06 0.17 0.14
C PRO A 42 -9.80 -1.21 -0.51
N SER A 43 -10.00 -2.29 0.24
CA SER A 43 -9.95 -3.67 -0.23
C SER A 43 -11.37 -4.18 -0.48
N GLY A 44 -11.56 -4.92 -1.57
CA GLY A 44 -12.83 -5.58 -1.88
C GLY A 44 -13.07 -6.85 -1.06
N GLN A 45 -12.11 -7.25 -0.20
CA GLN A 45 -12.18 -8.44 0.63
C GLN A 45 -11.96 -8.05 2.09
N GLN A 46 -12.97 -8.33 2.92
CA GLN A 46 -12.86 -8.32 4.37
C GLN A 46 -12.60 -9.75 4.83
N VAL A 47 -11.47 -9.95 5.49
CA VAL A 47 -11.14 -11.20 6.18
C VAL A 47 -11.55 -11.01 7.63
N ASP A 48 -12.23 -11.99 8.21
CA ASP A 48 -12.40 -12.06 9.67
C ASP A 48 -11.01 -12.33 10.27
N PHE A 49 -10.36 -11.25 10.69
CA PHE A 49 -8.93 -11.25 11.02
C PHE A 49 -8.61 -12.21 12.16
N GLU A 50 -9.37 -12.17 13.25
CA GLU A 50 -9.14 -13.06 14.39
C GLU A 50 -9.36 -14.52 14.04
N LYS A 51 -10.46 -14.84 13.33
CA LYS A 51 -10.72 -16.21 12.89
C LYS A 51 -9.62 -16.69 11.94
N PHE A 52 -9.23 -15.87 10.98
CA PHE A 52 -8.20 -16.22 10.01
C PHE A 52 -6.86 -16.51 10.68
N VAL A 53 -6.44 -15.65 11.61
CA VAL A 53 -5.14 -15.77 12.28
C VAL A 53 -5.11 -16.91 13.29
N ASN A 54 -6.15 -17.03 14.12
CA ASN A 54 -6.17 -17.98 15.23
C ASN A 54 -6.68 -19.37 14.85
N ALA A 55 -7.55 -19.47 13.83
CA ALA A 55 -8.08 -20.75 13.36
C ALA A 55 -7.40 -21.18 12.07
N ASP A 56 -7.53 -20.41 10.99
CA ASP A 56 -7.16 -20.88 9.65
C ASP A 56 -5.62 -20.99 9.51
N LEU A 57 -4.88 -19.90 9.79
CA LEU A 57 -3.42 -19.88 9.74
C LEU A 57 -2.80 -20.87 10.72
N TRP A 58 -3.24 -20.85 11.98
CA TRP A 58 -2.69 -21.74 13.00
C TRP A 58 -2.90 -23.23 12.65
N LYS A 59 -4.10 -23.59 12.18
CA LYS A 59 -4.40 -24.95 11.74
C LYS A 59 -3.47 -25.36 10.60
N THR A 60 -3.34 -24.53 9.56
CA THR A 60 -2.51 -24.87 8.39
C THR A 60 -1.02 -24.95 8.76
N ILE A 61 -0.50 -24.03 9.58
CA ILE A 61 0.88 -24.11 10.09
C ILE A 61 1.10 -25.40 10.88
N SER A 62 0.13 -25.77 11.72
CA SER A 62 0.19 -27.00 12.52
C SER A 62 0.16 -28.24 11.64
N GLU A 63 -0.71 -28.29 10.63
CA GLU A 63 -0.78 -29.40 9.67
C GLU A 63 0.52 -29.54 8.87
N ILE A 64 1.05 -28.44 8.35
CA ILE A 64 2.27 -28.43 7.54
C ILE A 64 3.46 -28.90 8.35
N ALA A 65 3.57 -28.52 9.63
CA ALA A 65 4.63 -29.00 10.51
C ALA A 65 4.59 -30.52 10.72
N TYR A 66 3.47 -31.18 10.43
CA TYR A 66 3.30 -32.64 10.44
C TYR A 66 3.23 -33.26 9.03
N GLY A 67 3.69 -32.55 7.99
CA GLY A 67 3.69 -33.06 6.62
C GLY A 67 2.30 -33.19 6.01
N ARG A 68 1.36 -32.32 6.39
CA ARG A 68 0.01 -32.26 5.81
C ARG A 68 -0.35 -30.86 5.33
N TYR A 69 -0.99 -30.74 4.18
CA TYR A 69 -1.47 -29.46 3.66
C TYR A 69 -2.78 -29.67 2.90
N ASN A 70 -3.84 -28.97 3.28
CA ASN A 70 -5.18 -29.14 2.69
C ASN A 70 -5.67 -30.60 2.68
N GLY A 71 -5.29 -31.38 3.69
CA GLY A 71 -5.63 -32.80 3.80
C GLY A 71 -4.73 -33.76 3.01
N GLU A 72 -3.82 -33.25 2.18
CA GLU A 72 -2.85 -34.06 1.46
C GLU A 72 -1.59 -34.29 2.32
N GLN A 73 -1.08 -35.52 2.32
CA GLN A 73 0.17 -35.87 3.01
C GLN A 73 1.35 -35.70 2.06
N PHE A 74 2.44 -35.12 2.55
CA PHE A 74 3.66 -34.91 1.76
C PHE A 74 4.91 -35.20 2.59
N GLU A 75 5.98 -35.60 1.92
CA GLU A 75 7.25 -35.88 2.58
C GLU A 75 8.01 -34.59 2.84
N LEU A 76 8.09 -34.20 4.11
CA LEU A 76 9.09 -33.24 4.56
C LEU A 76 10.45 -33.92 4.51
N SER A 77 11.43 -33.27 3.87
CA SER A 77 12.81 -33.77 3.98
C SER A 77 13.21 -33.77 5.46
N LYS A 78 13.97 -34.79 5.89
CA LYS A 78 14.36 -34.98 7.31
C LYS A 78 15.08 -33.76 7.91
N ASP A 79 15.63 -32.90 7.05
CA ASP A 79 16.37 -31.70 7.43
C ASP A 79 15.49 -30.43 7.43
N PHE A 80 14.22 -30.51 7.02
CA PHE A 80 13.33 -29.35 6.91
C PHE A 80 12.65 -28.99 8.24
N ARG A 81 13.44 -28.55 9.22
CA ARG A 81 12.94 -28.06 10.52
C ARG A 81 12.24 -26.71 10.47
N THR A 82 12.21 -26.05 9.30
CA THR A 82 11.68 -24.69 9.15
C THR A 82 10.21 -24.60 9.57
N TYR A 83 9.37 -25.59 9.23
CA TYR A 83 7.95 -25.55 9.60
C TYR A 83 7.69 -25.89 11.07
N GLU A 84 8.50 -26.76 11.68
CA GLU A 84 8.47 -26.98 13.12
C GLU A 84 8.85 -25.71 13.89
N ASN A 85 9.91 -25.02 13.42
CA ASN A 85 10.32 -23.73 13.96
C ASN A 85 9.24 -22.65 13.74
N LEU A 86 8.62 -22.61 12.57
CA LEU A 86 7.49 -21.73 12.29
C LEU A 86 6.35 -21.96 13.28
N LYS A 87 5.92 -23.21 13.46
CA LYS A 87 4.88 -23.56 14.44
C LYS A 87 5.25 -23.11 15.85
N LYS A 88 6.50 -23.32 16.26
CA LYS A 88 6.99 -22.91 17.59
C LYS A 88 7.01 -21.39 17.76
N ILE A 89 7.54 -20.65 16.77
CA ILE A 89 7.61 -19.19 16.82
C ILE A 89 6.21 -18.60 16.77
N TYR A 90 5.35 -19.08 15.88
CA TYR A 90 3.97 -18.63 15.78
C TYR A 90 3.22 -18.91 17.08
N GLY A 91 3.33 -20.12 17.66
CA GLY A 91 2.62 -20.45 18.90
C GLY A 91 3.07 -19.64 20.13
N ASN A 92 4.35 -19.22 20.20
CA ASN A 92 4.93 -18.60 21.40
C ASN A 92 5.22 -17.10 21.27
N SER A 93 5.26 -16.57 20.05
CA SER A 93 5.84 -15.25 19.77
C SER A 93 5.20 -14.61 18.55
N HIS A 94 3.87 -14.66 18.48
CA HIS A 94 3.09 -13.86 17.54
C HIS A 94 2.31 -12.75 18.25
N ASP A 95 2.19 -11.61 17.59
CA ASP A 95 1.38 -10.47 18.04
C ASP A 95 0.35 -10.11 16.99
N LEU A 96 -0.82 -9.67 17.46
CA LEU A 96 -1.88 -9.12 16.64
C LEU A 96 -1.91 -7.61 16.80
N ARG A 97 -1.98 -6.90 15.68
CA ARG A 97 -2.05 -5.43 15.64
C ARG A 97 -3.11 -5.00 14.65
N GLU A 98 -3.69 -3.84 14.92
CA GLU A 98 -4.61 -3.18 14.01
C GLU A 98 -4.07 -1.81 13.66
N VAL A 99 -4.14 -1.46 12.38
CA VAL A 99 -3.77 -0.13 11.89
C VAL A 99 -4.93 0.41 11.09
N ASN A 100 -5.40 1.60 11.47
CA ASN A 100 -6.42 2.30 10.70
C ASN A 100 -5.78 2.90 9.44
N TYR A 101 -6.28 2.53 8.27
CA TYR A 101 -5.76 2.99 6.99
C TYR A 101 -5.84 4.52 6.82
N GLN A 102 -6.81 5.19 7.45
CA GLN A 102 -6.88 6.67 7.43
C GLN A 102 -5.73 7.33 8.21
N PHE A 103 -5.17 6.63 9.19
CA PHE A 103 -4.06 7.07 10.05
C PHE A 103 -2.82 6.18 9.84
N LEU A 104 -2.62 5.70 8.61
CA LEU A 104 -1.60 4.70 8.29
C LEU A 104 -0.18 5.13 8.69
N SER A 105 0.15 6.42 8.51
CA SER A 105 1.45 6.96 8.88
C SER A 105 1.73 6.86 10.38
N ASP A 106 0.71 7.11 11.22
CA ASP A 106 0.85 7.05 12.67
C ASP A 106 0.95 5.59 13.12
N GLY A 107 0.09 4.71 12.60
CA GLY A 107 0.15 3.28 12.91
C GLY A 107 1.46 2.63 12.50
N ILE A 108 2.03 3.00 11.34
CA ILE A 108 3.34 2.50 10.91
C ILE A 108 4.47 3.05 11.81
N LYS A 109 4.38 4.29 12.26
CA LYS A 109 5.33 4.88 13.20
C LYS A 109 5.30 4.16 14.56
N ASP A 110 4.11 3.79 15.03
CA ASP A 110 3.93 3.03 16.26
C ASP A 110 4.56 1.63 16.12
N LEU A 111 4.31 0.95 14.99
CA LEU A 111 4.96 -0.33 14.67
C LEU A 111 6.49 -0.21 14.63
N GLN A 112 7.02 0.84 14.00
CA GLN A 112 8.47 1.08 13.95
C GLN A 112 9.05 1.33 15.35
N SER A 113 8.34 2.07 16.20
CA SER A 113 8.76 2.39 17.55
C SER A 113 8.77 1.15 18.45
N GLU A 114 7.79 0.25 18.28
CA GLU A 114 7.65 -0.97 19.07
C GLU A 114 8.61 -2.09 18.62
N TYR A 115 8.74 -2.29 17.31
CA TYR A 115 9.45 -3.44 16.73
C TYR A 115 10.85 -3.11 16.18
N GLY A 116 11.20 -1.81 16.13
CA GLY A 116 12.49 -1.30 15.71
C GLY A 116 12.61 -1.09 14.20
N SER A 117 13.58 -0.25 13.80
CA SER A 117 13.85 0.10 12.40
C SER A 117 14.34 -1.07 11.54
N GLU A 118 14.87 -2.12 12.18
CA GLU A 118 15.38 -3.32 11.52
C GLU A 118 14.32 -4.39 11.25
N ALA A 119 13.06 -4.13 11.62
CA ALA A 119 11.93 -5.01 11.34
C ALA A 119 11.77 -5.24 9.83
N ILE A 120 11.46 -6.47 9.45
CA ILE A 120 11.11 -6.81 8.06
C ILE A 120 9.61 -6.60 7.91
N VAL A 121 9.18 -5.89 6.86
CA VAL A 121 7.76 -5.65 6.58
C VAL A 121 7.39 -6.40 5.31
N ASP A 122 6.46 -7.34 5.37
CA ASP A 122 5.98 -8.06 4.21
C ASP A 122 4.63 -7.54 3.70
N LEU A 123 4.54 -7.33 2.39
CA LEU A 123 3.36 -6.84 1.69
C LEU A 123 2.78 -7.84 0.68
N SER A 124 3.20 -9.11 0.72
CA SER A 124 2.88 -10.12 -0.30
C SER A 124 1.38 -10.37 -0.47
N ALA A 125 0.65 -10.34 0.64
CA ALA A 125 -0.78 -10.60 0.67
C ALA A 125 -1.64 -9.32 0.61
N VAL A 126 -1.02 -8.15 0.48
CA VAL A 126 -1.70 -6.86 0.49
C VAL A 126 -2.11 -6.49 -0.95
N PRO A 127 -3.34 -6.00 -1.18
CA PRO A 127 -3.72 -5.48 -2.49
C PRO A 127 -2.74 -4.39 -2.97
N LYS A 128 -2.27 -4.49 -4.22
CA LYS A 128 -1.19 -3.64 -4.77
C LYS A 128 -1.32 -2.14 -4.45
N ARG A 129 -2.53 -1.60 -4.55
CA ARG A 129 -2.81 -0.18 -4.23
C ARG A 129 -2.49 0.14 -2.77
N VAL A 130 -2.96 -0.70 -1.86
CA VAL A 130 -2.74 -0.54 -0.41
C VAL A 130 -1.27 -0.79 -0.07
N ALA A 131 -0.62 -1.75 -0.74
CA ALA A 131 0.79 -2.04 -0.56
C ALA A 131 1.68 -0.83 -0.85
N ILE A 132 1.37 -0.02 -1.88
CA ILE A 132 2.09 1.21 -2.20
C ILE A 132 1.99 2.23 -1.05
N ASP A 133 0.80 2.40 -0.47
CA ASP A 133 0.60 3.35 0.64
C ASP A 133 1.35 2.89 1.89
N VAL A 134 1.29 1.58 2.20
CA VAL A 134 2.03 0.98 3.32
C VAL A 134 3.53 1.13 3.12
N LEU A 135 4.05 0.81 1.93
CA LEU A 135 5.47 1.00 1.60
C LEU A 135 5.90 2.46 1.81
N THR A 136 5.10 3.41 1.31
CA THR A 136 5.40 4.83 1.45
C THR A 136 5.47 5.25 2.91
N GLY A 137 4.53 4.77 3.74
CA GLY A 137 4.55 5.01 5.18
C GLY A 137 5.77 4.38 5.86
N CYS A 138 6.12 3.14 5.51
CA CYS A 138 7.30 2.45 6.03
C CYS A 138 8.59 3.23 5.73
N LEU A 139 8.76 3.66 4.48
CA LEU A 139 9.92 4.45 4.07
C LEU A 139 10.01 5.78 4.80
N ALA A 140 8.87 6.46 5.00
CA ALA A 140 8.81 7.75 5.70
C ALA A 140 9.27 7.65 7.17
N VAL A 141 9.08 6.50 7.82
CA VAL A 141 9.52 6.26 9.22
C VAL A 141 10.87 5.53 9.33
N GLY A 142 11.55 5.28 8.20
CA GLY A 142 12.86 4.63 8.18
C GLY A 142 12.85 3.10 8.23
N LEU A 143 11.71 2.44 7.96
CA LEU A 143 11.64 0.99 7.76
C LEU A 143 12.07 0.66 6.33
N GLN A 144 13.33 0.23 6.15
CA GLN A 144 13.90 0.00 4.82
C GLN A 144 13.71 -1.43 4.29
N LYS A 145 13.46 -2.41 5.16
CA LYS A 145 13.31 -3.83 4.78
C LYS A 145 11.86 -4.17 4.47
N VAL A 146 11.30 -3.50 3.46
CA VAL A 146 9.95 -3.77 2.98
C VAL A 146 10.02 -4.75 1.81
N THR A 147 9.35 -5.89 1.94
CA THR A 147 9.55 -7.05 1.08
C THR A 147 8.25 -7.58 0.48
N VAL A 148 8.39 -8.27 -0.65
CA VAL A 148 7.33 -9.05 -1.30
C VAL A 148 7.92 -10.39 -1.72
N PHE A 149 7.19 -11.45 -1.41
CA PHE A 149 7.41 -12.80 -1.88
C PHE A 149 6.57 -13.04 -3.14
N GLU A 150 7.23 -13.11 -4.29
CA GLU A 150 6.58 -13.36 -5.57
C GLU A 150 6.92 -14.76 -6.11
N LEU A 151 5.90 -15.47 -6.58
CA LEU A 151 6.10 -16.70 -7.34
C LEU A 151 6.33 -16.34 -8.81
N LYS A 152 7.45 -16.79 -9.39
CA LYS A 152 7.77 -16.56 -10.81
C LYS A 152 6.91 -17.39 -11.75
N LYS A 153 6.37 -18.49 -11.25
CA LYS A 153 5.49 -19.40 -11.99
C LYS A 153 4.20 -19.64 -11.20
N THR A 154 3.09 -19.75 -11.90
CA THR A 154 1.81 -20.10 -11.29
C THR A 154 1.87 -21.54 -10.78
N LYS A 155 2.20 -21.71 -9.51
CA LYS A 155 2.08 -22.98 -8.77
C LYS A 155 0.90 -22.90 -7.82
N ARG A 156 0.29 -24.06 -7.51
CA ARG A 156 -0.85 -24.17 -6.60
C ARG A 156 -0.66 -25.34 -5.65
N GLY A 157 -1.42 -25.36 -4.56
CA GLY A 157 -1.40 -26.46 -3.61
C GLY A 157 -0.01 -26.66 -3.00
N LEU A 158 0.40 -27.92 -2.89
CA LEU A 158 1.70 -28.33 -2.35
C LEU A 158 2.87 -27.71 -3.12
N GLU A 159 2.79 -27.63 -4.45
CA GLU A 159 3.90 -27.16 -5.29
C GLU A 159 4.22 -25.68 -5.09
N ALA A 160 3.26 -24.92 -4.55
CA ALA A 160 3.43 -23.50 -4.23
C ALA A 160 4.08 -23.28 -2.86
N LEU A 161 4.27 -24.32 -2.04
CA LEU A 161 4.82 -24.19 -0.71
C LEU A 161 6.33 -23.96 -0.75
N TYR A 162 6.84 -23.14 0.16
CA TYR A 162 8.24 -22.73 0.19
C TYR A 162 9.25 -23.89 0.08
N HIS A 163 8.96 -25.04 0.70
CA HIS A 163 9.85 -26.20 0.70
C HIS A 163 9.92 -26.95 -0.65
N THR A 164 8.94 -26.80 -1.53
CA THR A 164 8.92 -27.40 -2.88
C THR A 164 9.46 -26.44 -3.95
N LEU A 165 9.73 -25.20 -3.61
CA LEU A 165 10.21 -24.19 -4.54
C LEU A 165 11.72 -24.25 -4.66
N ASN A 166 12.22 -24.27 -5.90
CA ASN A 166 13.62 -23.99 -6.15
C ASN A 166 13.88 -22.48 -6.06
N GLU A 167 15.13 -22.06 -5.88
CA GLU A 167 15.50 -20.63 -5.85
C GLU A 167 15.09 -19.88 -7.14
N SER A 168 14.94 -20.59 -8.26
CA SER A 168 14.46 -20.03 -9.53
C SER A 168 12.93 -19.86 -9.60
N ASP A 169 12.18 -20.45 -8.68
CA ASP A 169 10.70 -20.48 -8.73
C ASP A 169 10.05 -19.30 -8.00
N TYR A 170 10.82 -18.58 -7.17
CA TYR A 170 10.33 -17.44 -6.40
C TYR A 170 11.36 -16.30 -6.36
N GLU A 171 10.90 -15.13 -5.95
CA GLU A 171 11.77 -14.01 -5.62
C GLU A 171 11.30 -13.41 -4.30
N HIS A 172 12.26 -13.03 -3.47
CA HIS A 172 12.01 -12.24 -2.28
C HIS A 172 12.61 -10.86 -2.48
N VAL A 173 11.78 -9.95 -2.94
CA VAL A 173 12.18 -8.63 -3.43
C VAL A 173 12.16 -7.64 -2.28
N VAL A 174 13.23 -6.85 -2.13
CA VAL A 174 13.23 -5.66 -1.26
C VAL A 174 12.75 -4.48 -2.10
N LEU A 175 11.49 -4.07 -1.90
CA LEU A 175 10.78 -3.13 -2.77
C LEU A 175 11.49 -1.79 -3.00
N PRO A 176 12.11 -1.15 -1.99
CA PRO A 176 12.77 0.14 -2.20
C PRO A 176 13.88 0.13 -3.27
N ASN A 177 14.44 -1.05 -3.55
CA ASN A 177 15.56 -1.21 -4.49
C ASN A 177 15.13 -1.92 -5.79
N TRP A 178 13.85 -2.13 -6.03
CA TRP A 178 13.37 -2.91 -7.17
C TRP A 178 12.97 -2.02 -8.34
N GLU A 179 13.82 -1.97 -9.37
CA GLU A 179 13.64 -1.13 -10.57
C GLU A 179 12.22 -1.24 -11.20
N PRO A 180 11.66 -2.44 -11.43
CA PRO A 180 10.33 -2.54 -12.04
C PRO A 180 9.22 -1.91 -11.19
N PHE A 181 9.38 -1.89 -9.87
CA PHE A 181 8.41 -1.26 -8.99
C PHE A 181 8.57 0.27 -8.97
N LEU A 182 9.80 0.77 -9.00
CA LEU A 182 10.07 2.20 -9.15
C LEU A 182 9.50 2.74 -10.48
N ASP A 183 9.74 2.02 -11.59
CA ASP A 183 9.18 2.36 -12.90
C ASP A 183 7.64 2.35 -12.89
N ASN A 184 7.05 1.36 -12.21
CA ASN A 184 5.60 1.30 -12.07
C ASN A 184 5.05 2.44 -11.20
N LEU A 185 5.72 2.81 -10.11
CA LEU A 185 5.34 3.96 -9.28
C LEU A 185 5.35 5.26 -10.09
N GLU A 186 6.39 5.48 -10.90
CA GLU A 186 6.45 6.61 -11.81
C GLU A 186 5.30 6.59 -12.81
N SER A 187 4.96 5.43 -13.36
CA SER A 187 3.83 5.27 -14.28
C SER A 187 2.46 5.56 -13.61
N PHE A 188 2.28 5.15 -12.35
CA PHE A 188 1.06 5.42 -11.58
C PHE A 188 0.95 6.90 -11.19
N ALA A 189 2.05 7.51 -10.76
CA ALA A 189 2.12 8.95 -10.52
C ALA A 189 1.82 9.73 -11.80
N ALA A 190 2.40 9.32 -12.93
CA ALA A 190 2.16 9.91 -14.24
C ALA A 190 0.69 9.74 -14.69
N ARG A 191 0.05 8.59 -14.43
CA ARG A 191 -1.36 8.35 -14.79
C ARG A 191 -2.33 9.22 -13.97
N ARG A 192 -2.07 9.40 -12.68
CA ARG A 192 -2.86 10.30 -11.82
C ARG A 192 -2.68 11.76 -12.25
N ASN A 193 -1.45 12.15 -12.62
CA ASN A 193 -1.16 13.48 -13.16
C ASN A 193 -1.79 13.70 -14.54
N ARG A 194 -1.87 12.67 -15.40
CA ARG A 194 -2.59 12.74 -16.68
C ARG A 194 -4.09 12.98 -16.48
N LEU A 195 -4.72 12.32 -15.50
CA LEU A 195 -6.15 12.52 -15.25
C LEU A 195 -6.43 13.94 -14.74
N LYS A 196 -5.58 14.47 -13.85
CA LYS A 196 -5.62 15.88 -13.44
C LYS A 196 -5.39 16.82 -14.63
N LEU A 197 -4.43 16.53 -15.49
CA LEU A 197 -4.14 17.31 -16.71
C LEU A 197 -5.37 17.33 -17.65
N TRP A 198 -6.02 16.19 -17.87
CA TRP A 198 -7.24 16.12 -18.68
C TRP A 198 -8.40 16.90 -18.07
N THR A 199 -8.54 16.91 -16.74
CA THR A 199 -9.52 17.77 -16.05
C THR A 199 -9.22 19.26 -16.29
N VAL A 200 -7.95 19.67 -16.22
CA VAL A 200 -7.54 21.05 -16.50
C VAL A 200 -7.78 21.42 -17.96
N VAL A 201 -7.37 20.57 -18.91
CA VAL A 201 -7.61 20.78 -20.34
C VAL A 201 -9.10 20.90 -20.63
N GLY A 202 -9.93 20.01 -20.06
CA GLY A 202 -11.39 20.07 -20.20
C GLY A 202 -11.98 21.38 -19.65
N ALA A 203 -11.52 21.85 -18.49
CA ALA A 203 -11.96 23.12 -17.91
C ALA A 203 -11.59 24.33 -18.79
N ILE A 204 -10.39 24.34 -19.37
CA ILE A 204 -9.94 25.38 -20.32
C ILE A 204 -10.79 25.34 -21.59
N THR A 205 -11.03 24.16 -22.17
CA THR A 205 -11.84 23.99 -23.38
C THR A 205 -13.28 24.48 -23.15
N ILE A 206 -13.91 24.11 -22.03
CA ILE A 206 -15.25 24.59 -21.68
C ILE A 206 -15.28 26.10 -21.52
N SER A 207 -14.28 26.68 -20.84
CA SER A 207 -14.17 28.13 -20.65
C SER A 207 -14.02 28.88 -21.98
N LEU A 208 -13.20 28.34 -22.90
CA LEU A 208 -13.01 28.90 -24.24
C LEU A 208 -14.30 28.81 -25.07
N LEU A 209 -14.99 27.67 -25.02
CA LEU A 209 -16.25 27.45 -25.71
C LEU A 209 -17.34 28.43 -25.25
N LEU A 210 -17.47 28.62 -23.92
CA LEU A 210 -18.41 29.59 -23.35
C LEU A 210 -18.11 31.02 -23.80
N THR A 211 -16.83 31.39 -23.87
CA THR A 211 -16.39 32.70 -24.35
C THR A 211 -16.75 32.92 -25.82
N ILE A 212 -16.49 31.92 -26.68
CA ILE A 212 -16.84 31.97 -28.11
C ILE A 212 -18.36 32.05 -28.31
N LEU A 213 -19.13 31.23 -27.58
CA LEU A 213 -20.60 31.23 -27.67
C LEU A 213 -21.22 32.55 -27.20
N TYR A 214 -20.61 33.20 -26.21
CA TYR A 214 -20.97 34.55 -25.79
C TYR A 214 -20.65 35.60 -26.88
N GLN A 215 -19.44 35.57 -27.46
CA GLN A 215 -19.03 36.52 -28.51
C GLN A 215 -19.88 36.41 -29.79
N ILE A 216 -20.33 35.21 -30.15
CA ILE A 216 -21.20 34.97 -31.32
C ILE A 216 -22.67 35.36 -31.01
N GLY A 217 -22.97 35.79 -29.78
CA GLY A 217 -24.31 36.20 -29.37
C GLY A 217 -25.31 35.05 -29.24
N ARG A 218 -24.83 33.80 -29.28
CA ARG A 218 -25.62 32.58 -29.09
C ARG A 218 -26.05 32.40 -27.63
N ILE A 219 -25.30 32.98 -26.70
CA ILE A 219 -25.64 33.05 -25.29
C ILE A 219 -25.68 34.52 -24.88
N ARG A 220 -26.86 35.00 -24.48
CA ARG A 220 -27.05 36.33 -23.89
C ARG A 220 -27.31 36.17 -22.40
N PHE A 221 -26.26 36.33 -21.61
CA PHE A 221 -26.45 36.59 -20.19
C PHE A 221 -26.92 38.05 -20.07
N GLY A 222 -27.97 38.33 -19.29
CA GLY A 222 -28.66 39.62 -19.26
C GLY A 222 -27.73 40.83 -19.01
N GLU A 223 -28.19 42.03 -19.38
CA GLU A 223 -27.40 43.28 -19.26
C GLU A 223 -26.72 43.39 -17.88
N GLY A 224 -25.40 43.51 -17.88
CA GLY A 224 -24.57 43.54 -16.68
C GLY A 224 -23.72 42.29 -16.45
N SER A 225 -24.17 41.10 -16.81
CA SER A 225 -23.53 39.82 -16.40
C SER A 225 -22.17 39.45 -17.05
N TRP A 226 -21.56 40.34 -17.83
CA TRP A 226 -20.22 40.13 -18.42
C TRP A 226 -19.13 39.94 -17.36
N TYR A 227 -19.27 40.60 -16.19
CA TYR A 227 -18.37 40.39 -15.05
C TYR A 227 -18.46 38.96 -14.51
N LEU A 228 -19.64 38.34 -14.59
CA LEU A 228 -19.91 37.01 -14.04
C LEU A 228 -19.25 35.94 -14.92
N VAL A 229 -19.34 36.09 -16.24
CA VAL A 229 -18.62 35.25 -17.21
C VAL A 229 -17.11 35.42 -17.06
N GLY A 230 -16.62 36.66 -16.98
CA GLY A 230 -15.19 36.93 -16.75
C GLY A 230 -14.67 36.33 -15.45
N THR A 231 -15.47 36.38 -14.38
CA THR A 231 -15.15 35.80 -13.07
C THR A 231 -15.12 34.28 -13.12
N ILE A 232 -16.08 33.63 -13.79
CA ILE A 232 -16.10 32.16 -13.97
C ILE A 232 -14.89 31.69 -14.78
N VAL A 233 -14.55 32.40 -15.87
CA VAL A 233 -13.37 32.10 -16.69
C VAL A 233 -12.08 32.31 -15.89
N PHE A 234 -11.99 33.37 -15.10
CA PHE A 234 -10.85 33.64 -14.23
C PHE A 234 -10.67 32.57 -13.14
N PHE A 235 -11.76 32.17 -12.46
CA PHE A 235 -11.71 31.07 -11.50
C PHE A 235 -11.43 29.71 -12.16
N GLY A 236 -11.92 29.46 -13.37
CA GLY A 236 -11.58 28.27 -14.15
C GLY A 236 -10.10 28.25 -14.55
N PHE A 237 -9.53 29.40 -14.89
CA PHE A 237 -8.13 29.56 -15.24
C PHE A 237 -7.22 29.40 -14.01
N LEU A 238 -7.54 30.05 -12.89
CA LEU A 238 -6.84 29.86 -11.61
C LEU A 238 -6.97 28.43 -11.10
N GLY A 239 -8.19 27.86 -11.14
CA GLY A 239 -8.47 26.48 -10.77
C GLY A 239 -7.77 25.45 -11.66
N GLY A 240 -7.42 25.81 -12.89
CA GLY A 240 -6.65 24.99 -13.82
C GLY A 240 -5.13 25.13 -13.65
N ILE A 241 -4.63 26.33 -13.36
CA ILE A 241 -3.20 26.61 -13.17
C ILE A 241 -2.69 26.10 -11.83
N LEU A 242 -3.49 26.21 -10.76
CA LEU A 242 -3.07 25.80 -9.41
C LEU A 242 -2.68 24.30 -9.35
N PRO A 243 -3.43 23.34 -9.93
CA PRO A 243 -3.01 21.94 -10.01
C PRO A 243 -1.73 21.70 -10.82
N ILE A 244 -1.44 22.54 -11.83
CA ILE A 244 -0.22 22.44 -12.66
C ILE A 244 1.00 22.91 -11.86
N LEU A 245 0.88 24.01 -11.12
CA LEU A 245 1.93 24.51 -10.22
C LEU A 245 2.22 23.53 -9.07
N ASP A 246 1.19 22.87 -8.56
CA ASP A 246 1.30 21.81 -7.53
C ASP A 246 1.94 20.53 -8.11
N ALA A 247 1.70 20.22 -9.40
CA ALA A 247 2.30 19.08 -10.10
C ALA A 247 3.77 19.28 -10.51
N TRP A 248 4.23 20.53 -10.66
CA TRP A 248 5.63 20.87 -10.98
C TRP A 248 6.49 21.16 -9.74
N GLY A 249 5.98 20.89 -8.54
CA GLY A 249 6.75 20.95 -7.29
C GLY A 249 7.03 22.36 -6.75
N GLY A 250 6.35 23.39 -7.27
CA GLY A 250 6.67 24.78 -6.95
C GLY A 250 6.16 25.25 -5.58
N ILE A 251 4.89 25.04 -5.26
CA ILE A 251 4.27 25.58 -4.04
C ILE A 251 3.07 24.70 -3.66
N LYS A 252 3.09 24.08 -2.48
CA LYS A 252 1.88 23.47 -1.91
C LYS A 252 0.88 24.60 -1.59
N VAL A 253 -0.09 24.81 -2.45
CA VAL A 253 -1.09 25.90 -2.31
C VAL A 253 -1.81 25.82 -0.95
N THR A 254 -1.97 24.63 -0.40
CA THR A 254 -2.52 24.40 0.95
C THR A 254 -1.66 25.03 2.06
N SER A 255 -0.33 25.07 1.93
CA SER A 255 0.53 25.75 2.91
C SER A 255 0.46 27.27 2.78
N LEU A 256 0.21 27.79 1.58
CA LEU A 256 0.01 29.23 1.36
C LEU A 256 -1.32 29.72 1.93
N PHE A 257 -2.41 28.98 1.71
CA PHE A 257 -3.71 29.31 2.32
C PHE A 257 -3.70 29.16 3.84
N LYS A 258 -2.99 28.15 4.37
CA LYS A 258 -2.77 27.99 5.80
C LYS A 258 -2.01 29.18 6.39
N TYR A 259 -0.92 29.59 5.74
CA TYR A 259 -0.13 30.75 6.13
C TYR A 259 -0.93 32.06 6.11
N ILE A 260 -1.74 32.29 5.07
CA ILE A 260 -2.60 33.48 4.97
C ILE A 260 -3.71 33.45 6.03
N SER A 261 -4.29 32.28 6.29
CA SER A 261 -5.29 32.08 7.36
C SER A 261 -4.71 32.38 8.75
N GLU A 262 -3.50 31.90 9.04
CA GLU A 262 -2.80 32.14 10.30
C GLU A 262 -2.46 33.63 10.47
N LYS A 263 -1.99 34.29 9.39
CA LYS A 263 -1.71 35.74 9.39
C LYS A 263 -2.97 36.61 9.56
N LEU A 264 -4.11 36.19 9.03
CA LEU A 264 -5.38 36.89 9.20
C LEU A 264 -5.96 36.73 10.61
N GLN A 265 -5.63 35.65 11.31
CA GLN A 265 -6.00 35.47 12.72
C GLN A 265 -5.08 36.26 13.67
N GLU A 266 -3.81 36.47 13.33
CA GLU A 266 -2.88 37.33 14.11
C GLU A 266 -3.21 38.83 14.05
N SER A 267 -4.03 39.27 13.10
CA SER A 267 -4.36 40.69 12.87
C SER A 267 -5.71 41.13 13.45
N ARG A 268 -6.38 40.27 14.21
CA ARG A 268 -7.60 40.57 14.99
C ARG A 268 -7.31 40.49 16.47
#